data_AF-A0A3D3NB66-F1
#
_entry.id   AF-A0A3D3NB66-F1
#
_cell.length_a   1.000
_cell.length_b   1.000
_cell.length_c   1.000
_cell.angle_alpha   90.00
_cell.angle_beta   90.00
_cell.angle_gamma   90.00
#
_symmetry.space_group_name_H-M   'P 1'
#
loop_
_entity.id
_entity.type
_entity.pdbx_description
1 polymer ?
#
loop_
_entity_poly.entity_id
_entity_poly.type
_entity_poly.pdbx_seq_one_letter_code
_entity_poly.pdbx_strand_id
1 'polypeptide(L)'
;GAYLAGGAVASTISKGIIDGKLFEPVPHLLMFGMMGALLAAGLWLMVASMRGWPVSTTHTIIGAVCGVGVAALGFEAVKWDKMGEIVASWFISPVLGGIVALTLTLSIRKLILNTEDPIAQARKWGPMYAFLVGWVVALVTITKGLKHVGLHLSDMQGQILSVVIGVALAIAAKLMMNRIKFDANQDR
;
A
#
# COMPACT_ATOMS: atom_id res chain seq x y z
N GLY A 1 -1.61 -5.02 8.38
CA GLY A 1 -1.24 -4.85 6.96
C GLY A 1 -1.59 -6.06 6.14
N ALA A 2 -0.75 -7.10 6.16
CA ALA A 2 -0.91 -8.32 5.35
C ALA A 2 -2.29 -9.01 5.52
N TYR A 3 -2.73 -9.22 6.76
CA TYR A 3 -4.03 -9.85 7.04
C TYR A 3 -5.24 -9.04 6.52
N LEU A 4 -5.16 -7.71 6.59
CA LEU A 4 -6.28 -6.82 6.24
C LEU A 4 -6.29 -6.49 4.74
N ALA A 5 -5.17 -6.07 4.17
CA ALA A 5 -5.12 -5.55 2.80
C ALA A 5 -4.37 -6.45 1.80
N GLY A 6 -3.79 -7.58 2.25
CA GLY A 6 -2.95 -8.43 1.42
C GLY A 6 -3.70 -9.32 0.42
N GLY A 7 -4.97 -9.65 0.69
CA GLY A 7 -5.75 -10.60 -0.11
C GLY A 7 -5.92 -10.18 -1.57
N ALA A 8 -6.10 -8.88 -1.85
CA ALA A 8 -6.26 -8.39 -3.21
C ALA A 8 -5.00 -8.61 -4.06
N VAL A 9 -3.82 -8.32 -3.51
CA VAL A 9 -2.54 -8.51 -4.21
C VAL A 9 -2.24 -10.00 -4.40
N ALA A 10 -2.50 -10.82 -3.37
CA ALA A 10 -2.34 -12.26 -3.46
C ALA A 10 -3.26 -12.89 -4.53
N SER A 11 -4.49 -12.39 -4.67
CA SER A 11 -5.41 -12.81 -5.73
C SER A 11 -4.88 -12.44 -7.12
N THR A 12 -4.28 -11.26 -7.29
CA THR A 12 -3.66 -10.87 -8.56
C THR A 12 -2.48 -11.75 -8.91
N ILE A 13 -1.60 -12.07 -7.95
CA ILE A 13 -0.45 -12.96 -8.21
C ILE A 13 -0.92 -14.38 -8.57
N SER A 14 -1.91 -14.91 -7.85
CA SER A 14 -2.37 -16.29 -8.05
C SER A 14 -3.21 -16.51 -9.30
N LYS A 15 -3.99 -15.52 -9.75
CA LYS A 15 -4.97 -15.68 -10.86
C LYS A 15 -4.79 -14.72 -12.03
N GLY A 16 -4.07 -13.62 -11.81
CA GLY A 16 -3.97 -12.50 -12.75
C GLY A 16 -2.83 -12.61 -13.75
N ILE A 17 -1.79 -13.42 -13.48
CA ILE A 17 -0.56 -13.46 -14.27
C ILE A 17 -0.60 -14.59 -15.31
N ILE A 18 -1.02 -15.79 -14.89
CA ILE A 18 -1.11 -16.98 -15.75
C ILE A 18 -2.58 -17.33 -16.00
N ASP A 19 -2.90 -17.87 -17.17
CA ASP A 19 -4.21 -18.47 -17.43
C ASP A 19 -4.33 -19.88 -16.85
N GLY A 20 -4.97 -19.98 -15.69
CA GLY A 20 -5.21 -21.25 -15.00
C GLY A 20 -6.03 -22.26 -15.81
N LYS A 21 -6.82 -21.82 -16.81
CA LYS A 21 -7.59 -22.74 -17.67
C LYS A 21 -6.69 -23.66 -18.49
N LEU A 22 -5.54 -23.15 -18.93
CA LEU A 22 -4.55 -23.92 -19.69
C LEU A 22 -3.91 -25.04 -18.84
N PHE A 23 -4.01 -24.93 -17.50
CA PHE A 23 -3.50 -25.92 -16.56
C PHE A 23 -4.57 -26.89 -16.05
N GLU A 24 -5.85 -26.73 -16.42
CA GLU A 24 -6.93 -27.66 -16.03
C GLU A 24 -6.66 -29.12 -16.44
N PRO A 25 -6.08 -29.42 -17.62
CA PRO A 25 -5.72 -30.78 -17.98
C PRO A 25 -4.53 -31.34 -17.19
N VAL A 26 -3.69 -30.47 -16.62
CA VAL A 26 -2.42 -30.80 -15.95
C VAL A 26 -2.24 -30.02 -14.63
N PRO A 27 -3.13 -30.20 -13.64
CA PRO A 27 -3.15 -29.36 -12.44
C PRO A 27 -1.91 -29.50 -11.56
N HIS A 28 -1.26 -30.66 -11.59
CA HIS A 28 0.01 -30.90 -10.89
C HIS A 28 1.14 -30.00 -11.41
N LEU A 29 1.13 -29.66 -12.70
CA LEU A 29 2.13 -28.78 -13.30
C LEU A 29 2.02 -27.35 -12.76
N LEU A 30 0.79 -26.86 -12.56
CA LEU A 30 0.57 -25.55 -11.93
C LEU A 30 1.07 -25.55 -10.48
N MET A 31 0.78 -26.60 -9.72
CA MET A 31 1.25 -26.73 -8.33
C MET A 31 2.78 -26.72 -8.24
N PHE A 32 3.46 -27.57 -9.00
CA PHE A 32 4.94 -27.60 -9.02
C PHE A 32 5.52 -26.30 -9.54
N GLY A 33 4.90 -25.71 -10.56
CA GLY A 33 5.26 -24.40 -11.08
C GLY A 33 5.21 -23.31 -10.00
N MET A 34 4.11 -23.20 -9.27
CA MET A 34 3.99 -22.20 -8.20
C MET A 34 4.96 -22.44 -7.03
N MET A 35 5.24 -23.70 -6.67
CA MET A 35 6.29 -24.02 -5.71
C MET A 35 7.67 -23.59 -6.21
N GLY A 36 7.96 -23.83 -7.49
CA GLY A 36 9.17 -23.38 -8.16
C GLY A 36 9.30 -21.86 -8.19
N ALA A 37 8.21 -21.14 -8.46
CA ALA A 37 8.19 -19.68 -8.44
C ALA A 37 8.52 -19.13 -7.04
N LEU A 38 7.95 -19.72 -5.98
CA LEU A 38 8.25 -19.33 -4.60
C LEU A 38 9.70 -19.62 -4.23
N LEU A 39 10.24 -20.78 -4.64
CA LEU A 39 11.63 -21.14 -4.40
C LEU A 39 12.58 -20.17 -5.12
N ALA A 40 12.36 -19.93 -6.42
CA ALA A 40 13.17 -19.01 -7.21
C ALA A 40 13.12 -17.58 -6.64
N ALA A 41 11.93 -17.10 -6.28
CA ALA A 41 11.77 -15.79 -5.67
C ALA A 41 12.44 -15.71 -4.29
N GLY A 42 12.27 -16.72 -3.44
CA GLY A 42 12.88 -16.79 -2.13
C GLY A 42 14.41 -16.83 -2.18
N LEU A 43 14.98 -17.64 -3.07
CA LEU A 43 16.43 -17.71 -3.28
C LEU A 43 16.99 -16.37 -3.75
N TRP A 44 16.35 -15.73 -4.75
CA TRP A 44 16.78 -14.42 -5.21
C TRP A 44 16.72 -13.36 -4.11
N LEU A 45 15.61 -13.31 -3.37
CA LEU A 45 15.44 -12.36 -2.28
C LEU A 45 16.44 -12.60 -1.16
N MET A 46 16.74 -13.86 -0.81
CA MET A 46 17.76 -14.20 0.17
C MET A 46 19.14 -13.68 -0.26
N VAL A 47 19.54 -13.92 -1.52
CA VAL A 47 20.80 -13.42 -2.06
C VAL A 47 20.85 -11.90 -2.04
N ALA A 48 19.79 -11.22 -2.47
CA ALA A 48 19.72 -9.77 -2.47
C ALA A 48 19.80 -9.18 -1.04
N SER A 49 19.09 -9.78 -0.09
CA SER A 49 19.14 -9.40 1.32
C SER A 49 20.53 -9.60 1.93
N MET A 50 21.20 -10.71 1.65
CA MET A 50 22.58 -10.96 2.11
C MET A 50 23.58 -9.94 1.57
N ARG A 51 23.33 -9.39 0.37
CA ARG A 51 24.17 -8.34 -0.23
C ARG A 51 23.71 -6.92 0.08
N GLY A 52 22.63 -6.74 0.85
CA GLY A 52 22.08 -5.43 1.19
C GLY A 52 21.45 -4.69 0.00
N TRP A 53 21.07 -5.40 -1.07
CA TRP A 53 20.46 -4.78 -2.25
C TRP A 53 18.96 -4.54 -2.02
N PRO A 54 18.48 -3.29 -2.15
CA PRO A 54 17.05 -2.99 -2.05
C PRO A 54 16.35 -3.44 -3.34
N VAL A 55 15.80 -4.66 -3.33
CA VAL A 55 15.07 -5.25 -4.46
C VAL A 55 13.57 -5.33 -4.18
N SER A 56 12.77 -5.28 -5.24
CA SER A 56 11.30 -5.38 -5.16
C SER A 56 10.85 -6.84 -5.05
N THR A 57 10.31 -7.22 -3.89
CA THR A 57 9.70 -8.54 -3.67
C THR A 57 8.53 -8.82 -4.62
N THR A 58 7.79 -7.77 -5.00
CA THR A 58 6.66 -7.87 -5.93
C THR A 58 7.13 -8.18 -7.35
N HIS A 59 8.17 -7.50 -7.85
CA HIS A 59 8.73 -7.80 -9.18
C HIS A 59 9.32 -9.21 -9.21
N THR A 60 9.99 -9.62 -8.13
CA THR A 60 10.58 -10.95 -8.06
C THR A 60 9.53 -12.06 -8.20
N ILE A 61 8.46 -12.03 -7.40
CA ILE A 61 7.46 -13.11 -7.46
C ILE A 61 6.66 -13.08 -8.77
N ILE A 62 6.33 -11.89 -9.29
CA ILE A 62 5.62 -11.75 -10.57
C ILE A 62 6.48 -12.29 -11.72
N GLY A 63 7.77 -11.95 -11.74
CA GLY A 63 8.72 -12.46 -12.74
C GLY A 63 8.90 -13.98 -12.66
N ALA A 64 8.99 -14.53 -11.44
CA ALA A 64 9.09 -15.98 -11.24
C ALA A 64 7.82 -16.72 -11.71
N VAL A 65 6.64 -16.20 -11.40
CA VAL A 65 5.36 -16.74 -11.89
C VAL A 65 5.30 -16.64 -13.42
N CYS A 66 5.60 -15.49 -14.01
CA CYS A 66 5.65 -15.34 -15.47
C CYS A 66 6.59 -16.36 -16.13
N GLY A 67 7.81 -16.53 -15.58
CA GLY A 67 8.78 -17.52 -16.05
C GLY A 67 8.26 -18.95 -15.99
N VAL A 68 7.52 -19.32 -14.94
CA VAL A 68 6.86 -20.62 -14.84
C VAL A 68 5.82 -20.82 -15.93
N GLY A 69 4.99 -19.81 -16.21
CA GLY A 69 4.00 -19.89 -17.30
C GLY A 69 4.67 -20.15 -18.65
N VAL A 70 5.69 -19.34 -18.97
CA VAL A 70 6.46 -19.47 -20.22
C VAL A 70 7.17 -20.82 -20.31
N ALA A 71 7.80 -21.29 -19.23
CA ALA A 71 8.52 -22.56 -19.21
C ALA A 71 7.59 -23.78 -19.29
N ALA A 72 6.40 -23.70 -18.70
CA ALA A 72 5.47 -24.83 -18.63
C ALA A 72 4.66 -25.01 -19.91
N LEU A 73 4.10 -23.92 -20.46
CA LEU A 73 3.11 -23.98 -21.54
C LEU A 73 3.37 -22.92 -22.65
N GLY A 74 4.52 -22.25 -22.62
CA GLY A 74 4.90 -21.24 -23.61
C GLY A 74 4.36 -19.83 -23.32
N PHE A 75 4.65 -18.89 -24.23
CA PHE A 75 4.30 -17.47 -24.06
C PHE A 75 2.79 -17.22 -23.92
N GLU A 76 1.96 -18.07 -24.53
CA GLU A 76 0.49 -17.95 -24.48
C GLU A 76 -0.09 -18.23 -23.08
N ALA A 77 0.68 -18.85 -22.20
CA ALA A 77 0.26 -19.13 -20.83
C ALA A 77 0.13 -17.87 -19.95
N VAL A 78 0.79 -16.78 -20.35
CA VAL A 78 0.83 -15.52 -19.61
C VAL A 78 -0.21 -14.55 -20.15
N LYS A 79 -0.98 -13.93 -19.25
CA LYS A 79 -1.95 -12.89 -19.60
C LYS A 79 -1.23 -11.55 -19.85
N TRP A 80 -0.71 -11.36 -21.05
CA TRP A 80 0.10 -10.19 -21.40
C TRP A 80 -0.62 -8.85 -21.21
N ASP A 81 -1.93 -8.78 -21.46
CA ASP A 81 -2.73 -7.58 -21.20
C ASP A 81 -2.67 -7.19 -19.72
N LYS A 82 -2.84 -8.18 -18.83
CA LYS A 82 -2.76 -7.98 -17.37
C LYS A 82 -1.34 -7.71 -16.90
N MET A 83 -0.35 -8.35 -17.51
CA MET A 83 1.05 -8.04 -17.25
C MET A 83 1.38 -6.58 -17.63
N GLY A 84 0.84 -6.08 -18.75
CA GLY A 84 0.98 -4.69 -19.17
C GLY A 84 0.39 -3.70 -18.16
N GLU A 85 -0.83 -3.96 -17.66
CA GLU A 85 -1.46 -3.16 -16.60
C GLU A 85 -0.59 -3.12 -15.32
N ILE A 86 -0.04 -4.28 -14.93
CA ILE A 86 0.85 -4.40 -13.77
C ILE A 86 2.13 -3.60 -13.98
N VAL A 87 2.80 -3.74 -15.12
CA VAL A 87 4.03 -3.01 -15.43
C VAL A 87 3.78 -1.51 -15.45
N ALA A 88 2.68 -1.05 -16.06
CA ALA A 88 2.29 0.36 -16.04
C ALA A 88 2.12 0.88 -14.60
N SER A 89 1.51 0.08 -13.71
CA SER A 89 1.33 0.44 -12.30
C SER A 89 2.65 0.67 -11.54
N TRP A 90 3.74 0.01 -11.95
CA TRP A 90 5.06 0.17 -11.32
C TRP A 90 5.67 1.56 -11.55
N PHE A 91 5.29 2.23 -12.64
CA PHE A 91 5.72 3.59 -12.94
C PHE A 91 4.73 4.62 -12.41
N ILE A 92 3.44 4.36 -12.59
CA ILE A 92 2.37 5.29 -12.18
C ILE A 92 2.36 5.48 -10.66
N SER A 93 2.54 4.40 -9.88
CA SER A 93 2.43 4.48 -8.42
C SER A 93 3.51 5.35 -7.76
N PRO A 94 4.82 5.23 -8.12
CA PRO A 94 5.84 6.14 -7.62
C PRO A 94 5.62 7.60 -8.03
N VAL A 95 5.17 7.85 -9.26
CA VAL A 95 4.89 9.22 -9.74
C VAL A 95 3.77 9.86 -8.92
N LEU A 96 2.64 9.16 -8.75
CA LEU A 96 1.54 9.64 -7.93
C LEU A 96 1.94 9.81 -6.45
N GLY A 97 2.70 8.86 -5.91
CA GLY A 97 3.25 8.95 -4.55
C GLY A 97 4.15 10.18 -4.38
N GLY A 98 5.01 10.45 -5.36
CA GLY A 98 5.88 11.62 -5.40
C GLY A 98 5.09 12.94 -5.45
N ILE A 99 4.04 13.02 -6.27
CA ILE A 99 3.15 14.19 -6.35
C ILE A 99 2.48 14.44 -4.99
N VAL A 100 1.87 13.42 -4.39
CA VAL A 100 1.21 13.55 -3.08
C VAL A 100 2.20 13.95 -1.99
N ALA A 101 3.39 13.33 -1.96
CA ALA A 101 4.44 13.66 -1.00
C ALA A 101 4.93 15.10 -1.15
N LEU A 102 5.12 15.56 -2.39
CA LEU A 102 5.50 16.93 -2.70
C LEU A 102 4.41 17.92 -2.25
N THR A 103 3.15 17.67 -2.60
CA THR A 103 2.01 18.52 -2.21
C THR A 103 1.88 18.61 -0.70
N LEU A 104 1.96 17.48 0.02
CA LEU A 104 1.90 17.47 1.49
C LEU A 104 3.08 18.24 2.11
N THR A 105 4.29 18.03 1.59
CA THR A 105 5.49 18.71 2.08
C THR A 105 5.41 20.23 1.87
N LEU A 106 4.98 20.67 0.68
CA LEU A 106 4.79 22.09 0.39
C LEU A 106 3.67 22.70 1.23
N SER A 107 2.58 21.95 1.46
CA SER A 107 1.49 22.37 2.34
C SER A 107 1.97 22.56 3.78
N ILE A 108 2.73 21.62 4.33
CA ILE A 108 3.28 21.72 5.69
C ILE A 108 4.28 22.87 5.78
N ARG A 109 5.18 23.01 4.80
CA ARG A 109 6.14 24.11 4.77
C ARG A 109 5.45 25.46 4.74
N LYS A 110 4.46 25.65 3.87
CA LYS A 110 3.77 26.94 3.69
C LYS A 110 2.85 27.27 4.86
N LEU A 111 2.12 26.29 5.40
CA LEU A 111 1.10 26.54 6.41
C LEU A 111 1.62 26.49 7.84
N ILE A 112 2.71 25.75 8.10
CA ILE A 112 3.26 25.56 9.45
C ILE A 112 4.67 26.15 9.54
N LEU A 113 5.63 25.62 8.77
CA LEU A 113 7.05 25.88 9.03
C LEU A 113 7.51 27.30 8.65
N ASN A 114 7.05 27.85 7.52
CA ASN A 114 7.42 29.17 7.03
C ASN A 114 6.40 30.24 7.46
N THR A 115 6.13 30.32 8.76
CA THR A 115 5.22 31.32 9.34
C THR A 115 5.86 31.96 10.56
N GLU A 116 5.35 33.13 10.98
CA GLU A 116 5.92 33.90 12.09
C GLU A 116 5.89 33.14 13.42
N ASP A 117 4.85 32.32 13.65
CA ASP A 117 4.74 31.40 14.79
C ASP A 117 4.37 29.99 14.30
N PRO A 118 5.38 29.16 13.98
CA PRO A 118 5.17 27.78 13.54
C PRO A 118 4.43 26.91 14.55
N ILE A 119 4.54 27.20 15.85
CA ILE A 119 3.90 26.43 16.91
C ILE A 119 2.40 26.71 16.94
N ALA A 120 1.99 27.98 16.85
CA ALA A 120 0.59 28.34 16.73
C ALA A 120 -0.05 27.76 15.46
N GLN A 121 0.67 27.80 14.34
CA GLN A 121 0.17 27.20 13.09
C GLN A 121 0.12 25.67 13.14
N ALA A 122 1.07 25.01 13.81
CA ALA A 122 1.02 23.57 14.03
C ALA A 122 -0.23 23.18 14.84
N ARG A 123 -0.60 23.94 15.88
CA ARG A 123 -1.85 23.71 16.63
C ARG A 123 -3.10 23.92 15.78
N LYS A 124 -3.06 24.86 14.83
CA LYS A 124 -4.18 25.16 13.93
C LYS A 124 -4.35 24.12 12.83
N TRP A 125 -3.28 23.77 12.12
CA TRP A 125 -3.29 22.92 10.93
C TRP A 125 -2.96 21.45 11.20
N GLY A 126 -2.23 21.15 12.28
CA GLY A 126 -1.90 19.79 12.70
C GLY A 126 -3.12 18.86 12.80
N PRO A 127 -4.27 19.28 13.36
CA PRO A 127 -5.47 18.43 13.42
C PRO A 127 -5.98 18.02 12.03
N MET A 128 -5.83 18.88 11.02
CA MET A 128 -6.25 18.57 9.65
C MET A 128 -5.38 17.48 9.02
N TYR A 129 -4.07 17.49 9.25
CA TYR A 129 -3.19 16.42 8.78
C TYR A 129 -3.47 15.09 9.51
N ALA A 130 -3.74 15.15 10.82
CA ALA A 130 -4.17 13.98 11.59
C ALA A 130 -5.51 13.41 11.08
N PHE A 131 -6.47 14.27 10.74
CA PHE A 131 -7.72 13.89 10.07
C PHE A 131 -7.43 13.13 8.78
N LEU A 132 -6.63 13.71 7.87
CA LEU A 132 -6.36 13.12 6.56
C LEU A 132 -5.74 11.72 6.67
N VAL A 133 -4.70 11.58 7.50
CA VAL A 133 -4.03 10.28 7.72
C VAL A 133 -5.02 9.28 8.33
N GLY A 134 -5.72 9.68 9.39
CA GLY A 134 -6.70 8.83 10.08
C GLY A 134 -7.82 8.36 9.16
N TRP A 135 -8.37 9.27 8.37
CA TRP A 135 -9.43 8.99 7.41
C TRP A 135 -8.98 8.02 6.32
N VAL A 136 -7.82 8.24 5.70
CA VAL A 136 -7.30 7.35 4.65
C VAL A 136 -7.03 5.95 5.19
N VAL A 137 -6.37 5.84 6.35
CA VAL A 137 -6.07 4.54 6.98
C VAL A 137 -7.35 3.81 7.35
N ALA A 138 -8.31 4.50 7.96
CA ALA A 138 -9.61 3.92 8.32
C ALA A 138 -10.38 3.47 7.07
N LEU A 139 -10.40 4.28 6.02
CA LEU A 139 -11.09 3.98 4.77
C LEU A 139 -10.53 2.70 4.12
N VAL A 140 -9.20 2.59 3.98
CA VAL A 140 -8.56 1.40 3.40
C VAL A 140 -8.81 0.17 4.27
N THR A 141 -8.77 0.33 5.59
CA THR A 141 -9.00 -0.77 6.54
C THR A 141 -10.44 -1.27 6.49
N ILE A 142 -11.42 -0.38 6.39
CA ILE A 142 -12.84 -0.77 6.35
C ILE A 142 -13.20 -1.37 4.99
N THR A 143 -12.80 -0.71 3.89
CA THR A 143 -13.22 -1.11 2.54
C THR A 143 -12.50 -2.36 2.03
N LYS A 144 -11.23 -2.55 2.39
CA LYS A 144 -10.41 -3.70 1.94
C LYS A 144 -10.13 -4.71 3.05
N GLY A 145 -9.99 -4.26 4.30
CA GLY A 145 -9.70 -5.08 5.47
C GLY A 145 -10.88 -5.89 5.99
N LEU A 146 -11.96 -5.21 6.37
CA LEU A 146 -13.09 -5.83 7.07
C LEU A 146 -13.84 -6.87 6.23
N LYS A 147 -13.76 -6.79 4.89
CA LYS A 147 -14.34 -7.78 3.98
C LYS A 147 -13.79 -9.20 4.21
N HIS A 148 -12.56 -9.35 4.71
CA HIS A 148 -11.97 -10.65 5.02
C HIS A 148 -12.36 -11.20 6.42
N VAL A 149 -12.96 -10.37 7.27
CA VAL A 149 -13.31 -10.69 8.66
C VAL A 149 -14.82 -11.00 8.81
N GLY A 150 -15.56 -11.07 7.69
CA GLY A 150 -16.99 -11.39 7.66
C GLY A 150 -17.92 -10.22 8.03
N LEU A 151 -17.38 -9.00 8.18
CA LEU A 151 -18.17 -7.79 8.42
C LEU A 151 -18.52 -7.11 7.09
N HIS A 152 -19.75 -7.32 6.63
CA HIS A 152 -20.30 -6.67 5.45
C HIS A 152 -20.94 -5.33 5.82
N LEU A 153 -20.13 -4.30 5.97
CA LEU A 153 -20.61 -2.92 6.00
C LEU A 153 -20.93 -2.48 4.57
N SER A 154 -22.05 -1.75 4.39
CA SER A 154 -22.30 -1.10 3.10
C SER A 154 -21.21 -0.07 2.80
N ASP A 155 -20.94 0.20 1.52
CA ASP A 155 -19.91 1.16 1.12
C ASP A 155 -20.16 2.55 1.72
N MET A 156 -21.44 2.95 1.84
CA MET A 156 -21.85 4.20 2.49
C MET A 156 -21.54 4.21 3.99
N GLN A 157 -21.88 3.15 4.72
CA GLN A 157 -21.57 3.04 6.16
C GLN A 157 -20.07 3.04 6.40
N GLY A 158 -19.30 2.37 5.54
CA GLY A 158 -17.84 2.32 5.65
C GLY A 158 -17.18 3.68 5.47
N GLN A 159 -17.68 4.50 4.54
CA GLN A 159 -17.21 5.87 4.33
C GLN A 159 -17.57 6.79 5.50
N ILE A 160 -18.81 6.71 6.01
CA ILE A 160 -19.23 7.50 7.16
C ILE A 160 -18.36 7.16 8.37
N LEU A 161 -18.16 5.86 8.64
CA LEU A 161 -17.35 5.40 9.77
C LEU A 161 -15.89 5.84 9.63
N SER A 162 -15.31 5.80 8.43
CA SER A 162 -13.93 6.25 8.24
C SER A 162 -13.77 7.75 8.49
N VAL A 163 -14.75 8.57 8.08
CA VAL A 163 -14.76 10.02 8.35
C VAL A 163 -14.88 10.27 9.85
N VAL A 164 -15.78 9.56 10.54
CA VAL A 164 -15.95 9.68 12.00
C VAL A 164 -14.65 9.36 12.74
N ILE A 165 -13.97 8.28 12.36
CA ILE A 165 -12.65 7.91 12.92
C ILE A 165 -11.63 9.01 12.65
N GLY A 166 -11.58 9.55 11.42
CA GLY A 166 -10.71 10.66 11.07
C GLY A 166 -10.96 11.90 11.93
N VAL A 167 -12.23 12.28 12.12
CA VAL A 167 -12.61 13.44 12.95
C VAL A 167 -12.23 13.21 14.41
N ALA A 168 -12.47 12.01 14.94
CA ALA A 168 -12.10 11.67 16.31
C ALA A 168 -10.57 11.80 16.53
N LEU A 169 -9.77 11.32 15.58
CA LEU A 169 -8.31 11.46 15.62
C LEU A 169 -7.86 12.92 15.52
N ALA A 170 -8.53 13.73 14.70
CA ALA A 170 -8.26 15.16 14.60
C ALA A 170 -8.53 15.90 15.91
N ILE A 171 -9.65 15.59 16.57
CA ILE A 171 -10.00 16.14 17.88
C ILE A 171 -8.96 15.72 18.92
N ALA A 172 -8.59 14.43 18.96
CA ALA A 172 -7.57 13.93 19.87
C ALA A 172 -6.23 14.64 19.65
N ALA A 173 -5.78 14.79 18.39
CA ALA A 173 -4.57 15.52 18.04
C ALA A 173 -4.64 16.98 18.52
N LYS A 174 -5.77 17.67 18.30
CA LYS A 174 -5.99 19.04 18.77
C LYS A 174 -5.88 19.16 20.28
N LEU A 175 -6.51 18.23 21.02
CA LEU A 175 -6.44 18.21 22.49
C LEU A 175 -5.01 17.98 23.00
N MET A 176 -4.27 17.06 22.36
CA MET A 176 -2.87 16.80 22.72
C MET A 176 -1.98 18.02 22.45
N MET A 177 -2.09 18.65 21.28
CA MET A 177 -1.27 19.82 20.93
C MET A 177 -1.57 21.05 21.78
N ASN A 178 -2.81 21.20 22.27
CA ASN A 178 -3.18 22.27 23.20
C ASN A 178 -2.66 22.03 24.63
N ARG A 179 -2.34 20.79 25.00
CA ARG A 179 -1.76 20.47 26.32
C ARG A 179 -0.28 20.79 26.42
N ILE A 180 0.42 20.93 25.29
CA ILE A 180 1.85 21.24 25.28
C ILE A 180 2.03 22.73 25.55
N LYS A 181 2.40 23.09 26.78
CA LYS A 181 2.87 24.44 27.12
C LYS A 181 4.34 24.56 26.68
N PHE A 182 4.59 25.36 25.65
CA PHE A 182 5.95 25.71 25.26
C PHE A 182 6.35 26.97 26.03
N ASP A 183 7.42 26.86 26.81
CA ASP A 183 7.94 27.96 27.62
C ASP A 183 8.79 28.86 26.73
N ALA A 184 8.40 30.14 26.60
CA ALA A 184 8.96 31.09 25.64
C ALA A 184 10.40 31.58 26.00
N ASN A 185 11.06 30.93 26.96
CA ASN A 185 12.32 31.35 27.56
C ASN A 185 13.50 30.40 27.29
N GLN A 186 13.36 29.36 26.44
CA GLN A 186 14.48 28.44 26.15
C GLN A 186 15.35 28.84 24.94
N ASP A 187 14.97 29.89 24.19
CA ASP A 187 15.70 30.39 23.00
C ASP A 187 16.28 31.82 23.18
N ARG A 188 16.52 32.27 24.41
CA ARG A 188 17.23 33.54 24.69
C ARG A 188 18.62 33.31 25.23
#